data_AF-A0A843IZR3-F1
#
_entry.id   AF-A0A843IZR3-F1
#
_cell.length_a   1.000
_cell.length_b   1.000
_cell.length_c   1.000
_cell.angle_alpha   90.00
_cell.angle_beta   90.00
_cell.angle_gamma   90.00
#
_symmetry.space_group_name_H-M   'P 1'
#
loop_
_entity.id
_entity.type
_entity.pdbx_description
1 polymer ?
#
loop_
_entity_poly.entity_id
_entity_poly.type
_entity_poly.pdbx_seq_one_letter_code
_entity_poly.pdbx_strand_id
1 'polypeptide(L)'
;MNIGSNLSSSFGYAKDGLVGHWVRWILLIISSIIFPLIMGYQLRVMRGESPAPEADNWVKMLIDGILYCIIAFIYAIPLIIIAMVTMGPGVFALMANPSAVATGFGALAIGLIIFIIVAIIISLFEVIAIVNFARKESFGAAFAFGDILAKIKEIGWISLFIQILVLEIVLSIIYFVLGIIPVIGWLLMIILAPMFSIWSAKYFCNIYENAQ
;
A
#
# COMPACT_ATOMS: atom_id res chain seq x y z
N MET A 1 -8.30 -10.22 15.25
CA MET A 1 -6.98 -10.90 15.35
C MET A 1 -5.94 -9.94 15.93
N ASN A 2 -4.97 -10.39 16.74
CA ASN A 2 -3.91 -9.50 17.25
C ASN A 2 -2.92 -9.15 16.10
N ILE A 3 -2.35 -7.95 16.14
CA ILE A 3 -1.35 -7.43 15.18
C ILE A 3 -0.17 -8.39 15.04
N GLY A 4 0.39 -8.86 16.16
CA GLY A 4 1.55 -9.77 16.15
C GLY A 4 1.25 -11.11 15.47
N SER A 5 0.05 -11.67 15.73
CA SER A 5 -0.37 -12.90 15.05
C SER A 5 -0.63 -12.68 13.56
N ASN A 6 -1.15 -11.50 13.16
CA ASN A 6 -1.36 -11.18 11.75
C ASN A 6 -0.03 -11.01 10.99
N LEU A 7 0.95 -10.31 11.58
CA LEU A 7 2.28 -10.14 11.00
C LEU A 7 2.92 -11.51 10.73
N SER A 8 2.92 -12.38 11.75
CA SER A 8 3.51 -13.71 11.67
C SER A 8 2.78 -14.62 10.68
N SER A 9 1.44 -14.68 10.72
CA SER A 9 0.67 -15.55 9.82
C SER A 9 0.74 -15.10 8.36
N SER A 10 0.69 -13.80 8.09
CA SER A 10 0.80 -13.24 6.74
C SER A 10 2.21 -13.39 6.18
N PHE A 11 3.24 -13.27 7.04
CA PHE A 11 4.62 -13.56 6.66
C PHE A 11 4.80 -15.04 6.34
N GLY A 12 4.23 -15.93 7.18
CA GLY A 12 4.21 -17.37 6.94
C GLY A 12 3.59 -17.71 5.59
N TYR A 13 2.41 -17.14 5.28
CA TYR A 13 1.77 -17.29 3.97
C TYR A 13 2.66 -16.86 2.80
N ALA A 14 3.33 -15.71 2.91
CA ALA A 14 4.23 -15.22 1.86
C ALA A 14 5.47 -16.11 1.71
N LYS A 15 6.02 -16.58 2.84
CA LYS A 15 7.18 -17.48 2.88
C LYS A 15 6.85 -18.81 2.24
N ASP A 16 5.76 -19.46 2.67
CA ASP A 16 5.31 -20.75 2.16
C ASP A 16 4.91 -20.65 0.67
N GLY A 17 4.44 -19.47 0.24
CA GLY A 17 4.11 -19.20 -1.15
C GLY A 17 5.31 -19.02 -2.09
N LEU A 18 6.51 -18.75 -1.58
CA LEU A 18 7.71 -18.45 -2.39
C LEU A 18 8.85 -19.45 -2.17
N VAL A 19 9.13 -19.80 -0.92
CA VAL A 19 10.22 -20.70 -0.55
C VAL A 19 9.84 -22.12 -0.97
N GLY A 20 10.64 -22.71 -1.86
CA GLY A 20 10.34 -24.00 -2.49
C GLY A 20 9.55 -23.88 -3.80
N HIS A 21 8.96 -22.72 -4.09
CA HIS A 21 8.23 -22.41 -5.32
C HIS A 21 9.04 -21.46 -6.23
N TRP A 22 10.26 -21.88 -6.59
CA TRP A 22 11.24 -21.04 -7.29
C TRP A 22 10.75 -20.45 -8.62
N VAL A 23 9.96 -21.22 -9.38
CA VAL A 23 9.37 -20.72 -10.64
C VAL A 23 8.47 -19.53 -10.35
N ARG A 24 7.55 -19.67 -9.39
CA ARG A 24 6.66 -18.58 -8.97
C ARG A 24 7.44 -17.38 -8.46
N TRP A 25 8.48 -17.60 -7.66
CA TRP A 25 9.31 -16.51 -7.15
C TRP A 25 10.00 -15.74 -8.28
N ILE A 26 10.61 -16.42 -9.26
CA ILE A 26 11.23 -15.77 -10.43
C ILE A 26 10.20 -14.99 -11.24
N LEU A 27 9.04 -15.58 -11.53
CA LEU A 27 7.96 -14.90 -12.27
C LEU A 27 7.48 -13.64 -11.54
N LEU A 28 7.42 -13.69 -10.21
CA LEU A 28 7.03 -12.53 -9.41
C LEU A 28 8.13 -11.48 -9.30
N ILE A 29 9.41 -11.87 -9.30
CA ILE A 29 10.52 -10.89 -9.40
C ILE A 29 10.39 -10.12 -10.72
N ILE A 30 10.14 -10.81 -11.84
CA ILE A 30 9.88 -10.17 -13.13
C ILE A 30 8.63 -9.27 -13.05
N SER A 31 7.58 -9.74 -12.38
CA SER A 31 6.35 -8.97 -12.15
C SER A 31 6.59 -7.73 -11.28
N SER A 32 7.55 -7.75 -10.34
CA SER A 32 7.90 -6.58 -9.52
C SER A 32 8.59 -5.47 -10.31
N ILE A 33 9.25 -5.80 -11.44
CA ILE A 33 9.82 -4.80 -12.35
C ILE A 33 8.71 -4.10 -13.13
N ILE A 34 7.66 -4.82 -13.50
CA ILE A 34 6.48 -4.30 -14.20
C ILE A 34 5.41 -4.01 -13.15
N PHE A 35 5.50 -2.86 -12.48
CA PHE A 35 4.74 -2.57 -11.25
C PHE A 35 3.23 -2.93 -11.27
N PRO A 36 2.46 -2.83 -12.37
CA PRO A 36 1.06 -3.27 -12.35
C PRO A 36 0.94 -4.80 -12.23
N LEU A 37 1.85 -5.60 -12.78
CA LEU A 37 1.78 -7.06 -12.68
C LEU A 37 1.83 -7.53 -11.21
N ILE A 38 2.76 -6.99 -10.41
CA ILE A 38 2.84 -7.35 -8.99
C ILE A 38 1.59 -6.91 -8.22
N MET A 39 1.03 -5.73 -8.52
CA MET A 39 -0.23 -5.26 -7.93
C MET A 39 -1.43 -6.15 -8.30
N GLY A 40 -1.47 -6.66 -9.53
CA GLY A 40 -2.46 -7.65 -9.95
C GLY A 40 -2.35 -8.96 -9.17
N TYR A 41 -1.12 -9.41 -8.90
CA TYR A 41 -0.91 -10.56 -8.02
C TYR A 41 -1.35 -10.27 -6.58
N GLN A 42 -1.09 -9.07 -6.06
CA GLN A 42 -1.57 -8.66 -4.74
C GLN A 42 -3.11 -8.73 -4.65
N LEU A 43 -3.83 -8.36 -5.71
CA LEU A 43 -5.29 -8.53 -5.77
C LEU A 43 -5.73 -9.98 -5.71
N ARG A 44 -4.99 -10.92 -6.34
CA ARG A 44 -5.26 -12.36 -6.18
C ARG A 44 -5.08 -12.83 -4.74
N VAL A 45 -4.04 -12.36 -4.06
CA VAL A 45 -3.85 -12.64 -2.63
C VAL A 45 -5.01 -12.04 -1.81
N MET A 46 -5.42 -10.80 -2.11
CA MET A 46 -6.51 -10.12 -1.41
C MET A 46 -7.91 -10.67 -1.73
N ARG A 47 -8.08 -11.45 -2.79
CA ARG A 47 -9.28 -12.28 -3.03
C ARG A 47 -9.45 -13.40 -2.00
N GLY A 48 -8.39 -13.70 -1.23
CA GLY A 48 -8.40 -14.72 -0.17
C GLY A 48 -7.92 -16.10 -0.63
N GLU A 49 -7.24 -16.19 -1.78
CA GLU A 49 -6.69 -17.45 -2.30
C GLU A 49 -5.67 -18.04 -1.29
N SER A 50 -5.85 -19.31 -0.89
CA SER A 50 -4.94 -20.03 0.01
C SER A 50 -4.85 -21.51 -0.41
N PRO A 51 -3.65 -22.05 -0.73
CA PRO A 51 -2.31 -21.44 -0.62
C PRO A 51 -2.09 -20.28 -1.60
N ALA A 52 -0.92 -19.62 -1.51
CA ALA A 52 -0.61 -18.49 -2.40
C ALA A 52 -0.79 -18.85 -3.90
N PRO A 53 -1.38 -17.95 -4.70
CA PRO A 53 -1.73 -18.23 -6.09
C PRO A 53 -0.51 -18.47 -6.99
N GLU A 54 -0.69 -19.14 -8.12
CA GLU A 54 0.36 -19.17 -9.15
C GLU A 54 0.39 -17.88 -9.97
N ALA A 55 1.54 -17.55 -10.55
CA ALA A 55 1.69 -16.40 -11.45
C ALA A 55 1.48 -16.83 -12.92
N ASP A 56 0.29 -17.34 -13.23
CA ASP A 56 -0.06 -17.99 -14.51
C ASP A 56 -0.85 -17.10 -15.49
N ASN A 57 -1.80 -16.29 -15.00
CA ASN A 57 -2.62 -15.42 -15.83
C ASN A 57 -2.10 -13.97 -15.87
N TRP A 58 -1.03 -13.76 -16.62
CA TRP A 58 -0.31 -12.47 -16.70
C TRP A 58 -1.16 -11.34 -17.27
N VAL A 59 -2.02 -11.64 -18.25
CA VAL A 59 -2.91 -10.63 -18.85
C VAL A 59 -3.93 -10.14 -17.83
N LYS A 60 -4.61 -11.06 -17.12
CA LYS A 60 -5.53 -10.67 -16.05
C LYS A 60 -4.79 -9.92 -14.93
N MET A 61 -3.62 -10.40 -14.51
CA MET A 61 -2.78 -9.70 -13.52
C MET A 61 -2.42 -8.29 -13.97
N LEU A 62 -2.07 -8.10 -15.24
CA LEU A 62 -1.75 -6.76 -15.76
C LEU A 62 -2.97 -5.84 -15.72
N ILE A 63 -4.14 -6.33 -16.16
CA ILE A 63 -5.39 -5.56 -16.14
C ILE A 63 -5.81 -5.22 -14.71
N ASP A 64 -5.84 -6.22 -13.82
CA ASP A 64 -6.16 -6.05 -12.39
C ASP A 64 -5.19 -5.04 -11.76
N GLY A 65 -3.91 -5.12 -12.10
CA GLY A 65 -2.87 -4.19 -11.68
C GLY A 65 -3.07 -2.76 -12.15
N ILE A 66 -3.42 -2.56 -13.42
CA ILE A 66 -3.73 -1.23 -13.96
C ILE A 66 -4.96 -0.66 -13.24
N LEU A 67 -5.99 -1.47 -12.99
CA LEU A 67 -7.16 -1.04 -12.23
C LEU A 67 -6.81 -0.67 -10.79
N TYR A 68 -5.93 -1.45 -10.12
CA TYR A 68 -5.36 -1.07 -8.83
C TYR A 68 -4.76 0.33 -8.90
N CYS A 69 -3.88 0.58 -9.88
CA CYS A 69 -3.18 1.85 -10.02
C CYS A 69 -4.14 3.02 -10.23
N ILE A 70 -5.19 2.81 -11.04
CA ILE A 70 -6.23 3.81 -11.27
C ILE A 70 -6.99 4.10 -9.98
N ILE A 71 -7.35 3.08 -9.20
CA ILE A 71 -8.02 3.27 -7.90
C ILE A 71 -7.12 4.08 -6.97
N ALA A 72 -5.88 3.63 -6.76
CA ALA A 72 -4.90 4.32 -5.91
C ALA A 72 -4.71 5.79 -6.35
N PHE A 73 -4.59 6.03 -7.66
CA PHE A 73 -4.48 7.37 -8.21
C PHE A 73 -5.72 8.23 -7.93
N ILE A 74 -6.94 7.69 -8.09
CA ILE A 74 -8.18 8.41 -7.77
C ILE A 74 -8.23 8.77 -6.27
N TYR A 75 -7.85 7.84 -5.39
CA TYR A 75 -7.75 8.10 -3.96
C TYR A 75 -6.68 9.15 -3.61
N ALA A 76 -5.62 9.26 -4.41
CA ALA A 76 -4.59 10.28 -4.25
C ALA A 76 -5.00 11.69 -4.72
N ILE A 77 -6.04 11.84 -5.56
CA ILE A 77 -6.44 13.16 -6.11
C ILE A 77 -6.74 14.19 -4.99
N PRO A 78 -7.57 13.90 -3.97
CA PRO A 78 -7.81 14.86 -2.89
C PRO A 78 -6.53 15.25 -2.15
N LEU A 79 -5.62 14.30 -1.97
CA LEU A 79 -4.33 14.52 -1.32
C LEU A 79 -3.44 15.49 -2.13
N ILE A 80 -3.39 15.30 -3.46
CA ILE A 80 -2.68 16.20 -4.39
C ILE A 80 -3.27 17.61 -4.34
N ILE A 81 -4.61 17.74 -4.36
CA ILE A 81 -5.29 19.04 -4.28
C ILE A 81 -4.93 19.74 -2.97
N ILE A 82 -4.96 19.03 -1.84
CA ILE A 82 -4.62 19.60 -0.53
C ILE A 82 -3.16 20.05 -0.50
N ALA A 83 -2.23 19.24 -1.01
CA ALA A 83 -0.82 19.63 -1.10
C ALA A 83 -0.65 20.92 -1.93
N MET A 84 -1.29 20.98 -3.10
CA MET A 84 -1.22 22.15 -3.97
C MET A 84 -1.80 23.41 -3.32
N VAL A 85 -2.96 23.32 -2.66
CA VAL A 85 -3.64 24.46 -2.05
C VAL A 85 -2.91 24.95 -0.80
N THR A 86 -2.42 24.03 0.03
CA THR A 86 -1.87 24.38 1.36
C THR A 86 -0.36 24.62 1.33
N MET A 87 0.39 23.86 0.53
CA MET A 87 1.85 23.94 0.46
C MET A 87 2.33 24.69 -0.79
N GLY A 88 1.55 24.67 -1.88
CA GLY A 88 1.89 25.35 -3.14
C GLY A 88 2.24 26.84 -2.98
N PRO A 89 1.49 27.64 -2.21
CA PRO A 89 1.85 29.04 -1.95
C PRO A 89 3.22 29.20 -1.27
N GLY A 90 3.56 28.30 -0.35
CA GLY A 90 4.86 28.29 0.33
C GLY A 90 6.01 27.96 -0.62
N VAL A 91 5.83 26.95 -1.49
CA VAL A 91 6.81 26.63 -2.55
C VAL A 91 6.98 27.81 -3.50
N PHE A 92 5.88 28.40 -3.97
CA PHE A 92 5.92 29.53 -4.90
C PHE A 92 6.61 30.75 -4.28
N ALA A 93 6.35 31.06 -3.01
CA ALA A 93 6.99 32.17 -2.31
C ALA A 93 8.51 31.99 -2.22
N LEU A 94 9.00 30.79 -1.92
CA LEU A 94 10.43 30.48 -1.86
C LEU A 94 11.10 30.54 -3.23
N MET A 95 10.40 30.12 -4.29
CA MET A 95 10.89 30.23 -5.67
C MET A 95 10.94 31.68 -6.14
N ALA A 96 9.94 32.49 -5.78
CA ALA A 96 9.86 33.89 -6.17
C ALA A 96 10.86 34.78 -5.41
N ASN A 97 11.10 34.47 -4.13
CA ASN A 97 12.08 35.17 -3.31
C ASN A 97 12.74 34.19 -2.31
N PRO A 98 13.95 33.69 -2.61
CA PRO A 98 14.67 32.79 -1.72
C PRO A 98 14.96 33.35 -0.32
N SER A 99 14.89 34.68 -0.13
CA SER A 99 15.04 35.32 1.18
C SER A 99 13.76 35.27 2.04
N ALA A 100 12.61 34.87 1.48
CA ALA A 100 11.33 34.72 2.19
C ALA A 100 11.23 33.40 2.98
N VAL A 101 12.35 32.91 3.52
CA VAL A 101 12.49 31.60 4.17
C VAL A 101 11.45 31.41 5.28
N ALA A 102 11.31 32.36 6.20
CA ALA A 102 10.39 32.23 7.34
C ALA A 102 8.92 32.08 6.90
N THR A 103 8.46 32.91 5.96
CA THR A 103 7.09 32.85 5.43
C THR A 103 6.85 31.59 4.60
N GLY A 104 7.82 31.22 3.75
CA GLY A 104 7.76 30.02 2.93
C GLY A 104 7.68 28.74 3.76
N PHE A 105 8.59 28.55 4.72
CA PHE A 105 8.58 27.39 5.60
C PHE A 105 7.39 27.37 6.56
N GLY A 106 6.91 28.53 7.02
CA GLY A 106 5.70 28.62 7.86
C GLY A 106 4.46 28.07 7.16
N ALA A 107 4.24 28.47 5.90
CA ALA A 107 3.13 27.96 5.09
C ALA A 107 3.28 26.45 4.79
N LEU A 108 4.50 26.01 4.45
CA LEU A 108 4.78 24.59 4.20
C LEU A 108 4.54 23.72 5.44
N ALA A 109 4.93 24.17 6.64
CA ALA A 109 4.75 23.40 7.87
C ALA A 109 3.28 23.19 8.22
N ILE A 110 2.46 24.25 8.12
CA ILE A 110 1.01 24.16 8.36
C ILE A 110 0.36 23.26 7.31
N GLY A 111 0.71 23.44 6.03
CA GLY A 111 0.21 22.60 4.96
C GLY A 111 0.58 21.13 5.13
N LEU A 112 1.80 20.85 5.60
CA LEU A 112 2.27 19.49 5.87
C LEU A 112 1.45 18.80 6.98
N ILE A 113 1.09 19.52 8.05
CA ILE A 113 0.26 18.95 9.12
C ILE A 113 -1.12 18.55 8.57
N ILE A 114 -1.76 19.43 7.80
CA ILE A 114 -3.06 19.16 7.18
C ILE A 114 -2.94 17.98 6.20
N PHE A 115 -1.88 17.99 5.37
CA PHE A 115 -1.58 16.92 4.43
C PHE A 115 -1.44 15.57 5.13
N ILE A 116 -0.67 15.49 6.22
CA ILE A 116 -0.45 14.23 6.96
C ILE A 116 -1.77 13.70 7.53
N ILE A 117 -2.59 14.57 8.14
CA ILE A 117 -3.88 14.16 8.71
C ILE A 117 -4.78 13.57 7.61
N VAL A 118 -4.85 14.24 6.46
CA VAL A 118 -5.70 13.77 5.36
C VAL A 118 -5.10 12.55 4.66
N ALA A 119 -3.78 12.45 4.52
CA ALA A 119 -3.09 11.27 4.01
C ALA A 119 -3.40 10.03 4.85
N ILE A 120 -3.39 10.18 6.18
CA ILE A 120 -3.77 9.09 7.10
C ILE A 120 -5.21 8.69 6.85
N ILE A 121 -6.15 9.64 6.76
CA ILE A 121 -7.56 9.28 6.53
C ILE A 121 -7.71 8.57 5.18
N ILE A 122 -7.13 9.11 4.10
CA ILE A 122 -7.21 8.54 2.75
C ILE A 122 -6.62 7.12 2.71
N SER A 123 -5.47 6.89 3.36
CA SER A 123 -4.84 5.56 3.34
C SER A 123 -5.71 4.49 4.02
N LEU A 124 -6.45 4.85 5.08
CA LEU A 124 -7.42 3.94 5.70
C LEU A 124 -8.53 3.53 4.73
N PHE A 125 -9.06 4.48 3.96
CA PHE A 125 -10.06 4.18 2.95
C PHE A 125 -9.49 3.39 1.78
N GLU A 126 -8.30 3.75 1.28
CA GLU A 126 -7.67 3.11 0.14
C GLU A 126 -7.41 1.62 0.37
N VAL A 127 -6.87 1.25 1.53
CA VAL A 127 -6.62 -0.16 1.86
C VAL A 127 -7.91 -0.99 1.79
N ILE A 128 -9.00 -0.49 2.37
CA ILE A 128 -10.30 -1.19 2.36
C ILE A 128 -10.95 -1.14 0.97
N ALA A 129 -10.79 -0.05 0.22
CA ALA A 129 -11.27 0.09 -1.15
C ALA A 129 -10.65 -0.95 -2.08
N ILE A 130 -9.33 -1.12 -1.99
CA ILE A 130 -8.57 -2.10 -2.77
C ILE A 130 -8.98 -3.54 -2.42
N VAL A 131 -9.16 -3.85 -1.12
CA VAL A 131 -9.64 -5.18 -0.72
C VAL A 131 -11.09 -5.39 -1.17
N ASN A 132 -11.96 -4.38 -1.11
CA ASN A 132 -13.32 -4.45 -1.64
C ASN A 132 -13.33 -4.73 -3.15
N PHE A 133 -12.47 -4.05 -3.91
CA PHE A 133 -12.28 -4.30 -5.33
C PHE A 133 -11.84 -5.74 -5.59
N ALA A 134 -10.86 -6.24 -4.84
CA ALA A 134 -10.41 -7.63 -4.94
C ALA A 134 -11.55 -8.61 -4.65
N ARG A 135 -12.34 -8.39 -3.59
CA ARG A 135 -13.39 -9.32 -3.12
C ARG A 135 -14.64 -9.33 -3.98
N LYS A 136 -15.04 -8.16 -4.48
CA LYS A 136 -16.28 -8.02 -5.27
C LYS A 136 -16.02 -8.10 -6.78
N GLU A 137 -14.75 -8.16 -7.20
CA GLU A 137 -14.31 -8.18 -8.59
C GLU A 137 -14.98 -7.11 -9.49
N SER A 138 -15.30 -5.96 -8.89
CA SER A 138 -16.01 -4.87 -9.55
C SER A 138 -15.32 -3.56 -9.26
N PHE A 139 -14.92 -2.82 -10.29
CA PHE A 139 -14.23 -1.54 -10.15
C PHE A 139 -15.02 -0.54 -9.29
N GLY A 140 -16.35 -0.52 -9.42
CA GLY A 140 -17.21 0.34 -8.60
C GLY A 140 -17.20 0.01 -7.11
N ALA A 141 -16.83 -1.21 -6.72
CA ALA A 141 -16.72 -1.60 -5.31
C ALA A 141 -15.61 -0.85 -4.57
N ALA A 142 -14.58 -0.38 -5.29
CA ALA A 142 -13.54 0.46 -4.73
C ALA A 142 -14.08 1.82 -4.26
N PHE A 143 -15.22 2.27 -4.77
CA PHE A 143 -15.80 3.58 -4.47
C PHE A 143 -17.14 3.49 -3.73
N ALA A 144 -17.48 2.31 -3.23
CA ALA A 144 -18.64 2.10 -2.37
C ALA A 144 -18.37 2.67 -0.97
N PHE A 145 -18.26 4.00 -0.85
CA PHE A 145 -17.81 4.69 0.37
C PHE A 145 -18.66 4.35 1.60
N GLY A 146 -19.96 4.07 1.41
CA GLY A 146 -20.83 3.59 2.49
C GLY A 146 -20.38 2.24 3.06
N ASP A 147 -20.15 1.25 2.19
CA ASP A 147 -19.66 -0.08 2.57
C ASP A 147 -18.25 0.00 3.17
N ILE A 148 -17.38 0.80 2.56
CA ILE A 148 -16.00 1.00 3.03
C ILE A 148 -16.00 1.60 4.43
N LEU A 149 -16.78 2.66 4.65
CA LEU A 149 -16.89 3.30 5.95
C LEU A 149 -17.51 2.37 7.00
N ALA A 150 -18.51 1.57 6.62
CA ALA A 150 -19.09 0.56 7.50
C ALA A 150 -18.03 -0.46 7.92
N LYS A 151 -17.22 -0.94 6.96
CA LYS A 151 -16.15 -1.89 7.24
C LYS A 151 -15.03 -1.30 8.11
N ILE A 152 -14.64 -0.04 7.88
CA ILE A 152 -13.68 0.67 8.74
C ILE A 152 -14.22 0.79 10.18
N LYS A 153 -15.53 1.06 10.34
CA LYS A 153 -16.16 1.14 11.66
C LYS A 153 -16.20 -0.22 12.37
N GLU A 154 -16.47 -1.30 11.64
CA GLU A 154 -16.44 -2.69 12.12
C GLU A 154 -15.03 -3.07 12.61
N ILE A 155 -13.99 -2.75 11.83
CA ILE A 155 -12.58 -2.97 12.24
C ILE A 155 -12.19 -2.05 13.42
N GLY A 156 -12.75 -0.84 13.45
CA GLY A 156 -12.40 0.26 14.33
C GLY A 156 -11.28 1.14 13.74
N TRP A 157 -11.51 2.45 13.68
CA TRP A 157 -10.58 3.43 13.10
C TRP A 157 -9.15 3.35 13.67
N ILE A 158 -9.03 3.35 14.99
CA ILE A 158 -7.74 3.30 15.69
C ILE A 158 -7.08 1.94 15.45
N SER A 159 -7.86 0.85 15.50
CA SER A 159 -7.36 -0.50 15.25
C SER A 159 -6.81 -0.66 13.85
N LEU A 160 -7.54 -0.18 12.83
CA LEU A 160 -7.09 -0.19 11.43
C LEU A 160 -5.83 0.65 11.25
N PHE A 161 -5.81 1.86 11.82
CA PHE A 161 -4.65 2.75 11.78
C PHE A 161 -3.41 2.10 12.39
N ILE A 162 -3.50 1.56 13.61
CA ILE A 162 -2.35 0.91 14.27
C ILE A 162 -1.90 -0.31 13.49
N GLN A 163 -2.82 -1.11 12.93
CA GLN A 163 -2.45 -2.28 12.12
C GLN A 163 -1.66 -1.89 10.87
N ILE A 164 -2.10 -0.88 10.13
CA ILE A 164 -1.38 -0.37 8.95
C ILE A 164 -0.05 0.26 9.38
N LEU A 165 -0.05 1.11 10.40
CA LEU A 165 1.14 1.79 10.93
C LEU A 165 2.23 0.79 11.33
N VAL A 166 1.88 -0.29 12.03
CA VAL A 166 2.85 -1.30 12.45
C VAL A 166 3.48 -2.01 11.26
N LEU A 167 2.68 -2.40 10.25
CA LEU A 167 3.21 -3.01 9.03
C LEU A 167 4.16 -2.04 8.32
N GLU A 168 3.74 -0.78 8.13
CA GLU A 168 4.55 0.26 7.48
C GLU A 168 5.87 0.50 8.22
N ILE A 169 5.87 0.56 9.55
CA ILE A 169 7.09 0.70 10.36
C ILE A 169 8.01 -0.50 10.15
N VAL A 170 7.48 -1.72 10.20
CA VAL A 170 8.28 -2.95 10.04
C VAL A 170 8.93 -2.98 8.65
N LEU A 171 8.15 -2.73 7.60
CA LEU A 171 8.66 -2.66 6.24
C LEU A 171 9.69 -1.53 6.08
N SER A 172 9.41 -0.35 6.62
CA SER A 172 10.33 0.79 6.57
C SER A 172 11.68 0.49 7.22
N ILE A 173 11.71 -0.22 8.35
CA ILE A 173 12.96 -0.65 9.00
C ILE A 173 13.71 -1.63 8.11
N ILE A 174 13.03 -2.62 7.52
CA ILE A 174 13.65 -3.58 6.60
C ILE A 174 14.25 -2.85 5.38
N TYR A 175 13.46 -1.95 4.77
CA TYR A 175 13.91 -1.17 3.63
C TYR A 175 15.09 -0.26 3.99
N PHE A 176 15.07 0.37 5.17
CA PHE A 176 16.17 1.20 5.64
C PHE A 176 17.47 0.39 5.83
N VAL A 177 17.40 -0.77 6.49
CA VAL A 177 18.56 -1.64 6.72
C VAL A 177 19.14 -2.14 5.40
N LEU A 178 18.30 -2.60 4.48
CA LEU A 178 18.74 -3.04 3.15
C LEU A 178 19.29 -1.87 2.31
N GLY A 179 18.75 -0.67 2.47
CA GLY A 179 19.18 0.54 1.75
C GLY A 179 20.59 1.02 2.12
N ILE A 180 21.01 0.80 3.37
CA ILE A 180 22.36 1.18 3.86
C ILE A 180 23.45 0.31 3.21
N ILE A 181 23.15 -0.93 2.83
CA ILE A 181 24.14 -1.87 2.26
C ILE A 181 24.20 -1.66 0.74
N PRO A 182 25.27 -1.02 0.21
CA PRO A 182 25.34 -0.74 -1.22
C PRO A 182 25.44 -2.03 -2.03
N VAL A 183 24.86 -2.03 -3.24
CA VAL A 183 24.88 -3.16 -4.18
C VAL A 183 24.12 -4.39 -3.67
N ILE A 184 24.62 -5.08 -2.64
CA ILE A 184 24.04 -6.33 -2.12
C ILE A 184 22.65 -6.06 -1.53
N GLY A 185 22.51 -5.02 -0.70
CA GLY A 185 21.22 -4.66 -0.13
C GLY A 185 20.19 -4.32 -1.20
N TRP A 186 20.60 -3.58 -2.23
CA TRP A 186 19.73 -3.23 -3.37
C TRP A 186 19.32 -4.46 -4.20
N LEU A 187 20.22 -5.41 -4.42
CA LEU A 187 19.88 -6.68 -5.07
C LEU A 187 18.87 -7.49 -4.24
N LEU A 188 19.07 -7.54 -2.92
CA LEU A 188 18.14 -8.21 -2.01
C LEU A 188 16.77 -7.54 -2.02
N MET A 189 16.67 -6.21 -2.17
CA MET A 189 15.37 -5.55 -2.32
C MET A 189 14.58 -6.10 -3.51
N ILE A 190 15.23 -6.30 -4.65
CA ILE A 190 14.58 -6.80 -5.87
C ILE A 190 14.14 -8.26 -5.65
N ILE A 191 14.99 -9.08 -5.05
CA ILE A 191 14.70 -10.50 -4.79
C ILE A 191 13.57 -10.66 -3.76
N LEU A 192 13.53 -9.79 -2.74
CA LEU A 192 12.53 -9.82 -1.67
C LEU A 192 11.28 -8.99 -1.98
N ALA A 193 11.24 -8.20 -3.06
CA ALA A 193 10.09 -7.39 -3.42
C ALA A 193 8.78 -8.21 -3.55
N PRO A 194 8.77 -9.41 -4.17
CA PRO A 194 7.59 -10.28 -4.14
C PRO A 194 7.18 -10.67 -2.73
N MET A 195 8.14 -10.99 -1.87
CA MET A 195 7.88 -11.39 -0.49
C MET A 195 7.14 -10.28 0.27
N PHE A 196 7.64 -9.04 0.19
CA PHE A 196 6.99 -7.90 0.84
C PHE A 196 5.61 -7.61 0.24
N SER A 197 5.47 -7.72 -1.08
CA SER A 197 4.19 -7.49 -1.78
C SER A 197 3.10 -8.48 -1.33
N ILE A 198 3.44 -9.77 -1.27
CA ILE A 198 2.52 -10.83 -0.82
C ILE A 198 2.21 -10.69 0.67
N TRP A 199 3.24 -10.40 1.47
CA TRP A 199 3.07 -10.23 2.91
C TRP A 199 2.09 -9.10 3.22
N SER A 200 2.27 -7.92 2.61
CA SER A 200 1.36 -6.78 2.78
C SER A 200 -0.05 -7.09 2.29
N ALA A 201 -0.18 -7.70 1.11
CA ALA A 201 -1.49 -8.07 0.56
C ALA A 201 -2.24 -9.05 1.47
N LYS A 202 -1.56 -10.08 1.99
CA LYS A 202 -2.17 -11.04 2.91
C LYS A 202 -2.47 -10.41 4.27
N TYR A 203 -1.61 -9.51 4.73
CA TYR A 203 -1.85 -8.77 5.97
C TYR A 203 -3.14 -7.94 5.87
N PHE A 204 -3.33 -7.16 4.81
CA PHE A 204 -4.55 -6.38 4.58
C PHE A 204 -5.79 -7.26 4.37
N CYS A 205 -5.65 -8.35 3.61
CA CYS A 205 -6.68 -9.39 3.47
C CYS A 205 -7.16 -9.88 4.85
N ASN A 206 -6.23 -10.19 5.75
CA ASN A 206 -6.56 -10.66 7.08
C ASN A 206 -7.19 -9.57 7.95
N ILE A 207 -6.79 -8.30 7.85
CA ILE A 207 -7.47 -7.20 8.57
C ILE A 207 -8.95 -7.17 8.15
N TYR A 208 -9.20 -7.24 6.84
CA TYR A 208 -10.54 -7.18 6.27
C TYR A 208 -11.41 -8.38 6.68
N GLU A 209 -10.85 -9.60 6.67
CA GLU A 209 -11.56 -10.83 7.05
C GLU A 209 -11.86 -10.92 8.56
N ASN A 210 -10.99 -10.36 9.40
CA ASN A 210 -11.07 -10.47 10.86
C ASN A 210 -11.70 -9.24 11.54
N ALA A 211 -12.37 -8.39 10.77
CA ALA A 211 -13.28 -7.40 11.31
C ALA A 211 -14.42 -8.14 12.05
N GLN A 212 -14.69 -7.74 13.29
CA GLN A 212 -15.72 -8.33 14.15
C GLN A 212 -16.91 -7.39 14.25
#